data_AF-A0A2E6HUY9-F1
#
_entry.id   AF-A0A2E6HUY9-F1
#
_cell.length_a   1.000
_cell.length_b   1.000
_cell.length_c   1.000
_cell.angle_alpha   90.00
_cell.angle_beta   90.00
_cell.angle_gamma   90.00
#
_symmetry.space_group_name_H-M   'P 1'
#
loop_
_entity.id
_entity.type
_entity.pdbx_description
1 polymer ?
#
loop_
_entity_poly.entity_id
_entity_poly.type
_entity_poly.pdbx_seq_one_letter_code
_entity_poly.pdbx_strand_id
1 'polypeptide(L)'
;MTQPNTSFTSPPVHHSNFIIWSFGIITSLLVLVVLVFPTDSLSLGSQKLSEPEWLLSTICVSILCGILSAAHLASDTSPGLSGIRRLSLFVLLLFAITATVRTSIPLITTNSDTLEIFVALPLPAIVLVATVLLGFNTGILLTLTSAFFGVFVTTHIPTVQASEVVLIFSVLLGGGLSASFVALGARRINDYLKGGFTISIIVFLSAAFILPATPQYDESQFIFILIVSVINGLLSTSIGVGIYNVLSRPFGIITRVELMELAQPGTQLLRQIQEEAPGTYAHSLAVADLAAMGCRTNWSRRTTCPGRWDVP
;
A
#
# COMPACT_ATOMS: atom_id res chain seq x y z
N MET A 1 -27.79 -5.82 -42.01
CA MET A 1 -28.44 -5.98 -40.68
C MET A 1 -28.30 -7.44 -40.27
N THR A 2 -27.35 -7.74 -39.39
CA THR A 2 -27.32 -8.92 -38.51
C THR A 2 -26.12 -8.74 -37.57
N GLN A 3 -26.35 -8.22 -36.37
CA GLN A 3 -25.36 -8.30 -35.29
C GLN A 3 -25.45 -9.69 -34.63
N PRO A 4 -24.33 -10.36 -34.32
CA PRO A 4 -24.36 -11.54 -33.48
C PRO A 4 -24.43 -11.11 -32.01
N ASN A 5 -25.51 -11.50 -31.34
CA ASN A 5 -25.68 -11.40 -29.89
C ASN A 5 -24.65 -12.29 -29.19
N THR A 6 -23.53 -11.73 -28.72
CA THR A 6 -22.71 -12.36 -27.68
C THR A 6 -23.26 -11.93 -26.33
N SER A 7 -24.10 -12.78 -25.74
CA SER A 7 -24.51 -12.66 -24.35
C SER A 7 -23.30 -12.92 -23.44
N PHE A 8 -22.63 -11.86 -23.04
CA PHE A 8 -21.78 -11.89 -21.85
C PHE A 8 -22.69 -12.16 -20.65
N THR A 9 -22.77 -13.43 -20.26
CA THR A 9 -23.37 -13.79 -18.97
C THR A 9 -22.43 -13.29 -17.89
N SER A 10 -22.86 -12.24 -17.17
CA SER A 10 -22.22 -11.86 -15.92
C SER A 10 -22.26 -13.07 -14.97
N PRO A 11 -21.18 -13.38 -14.25
CA PRO A 11 -21.22 -14.44 -13.27
C PRO A 11 -22.31 -14.13 -12.22
N PRO A 12 -23.05 -15.14 -11.74
CA PRO A 12 -24.14 -14.94 -10.79
C PRO A 12 -23.64 -14.25 -9.51
N VAL A 13 -24.32 -13.16 -9.13
CA VAL A 13 -24.01 -12.28 -7.97
C VAL A 13 -23.86 -13.06 -6.65
N HIS A 14 -24.44 -14.25 -6.55
CA HIS A 14 -24.32 -15.11 -5.37
C HIS A 14 -22.91 -15.68 -5.16
N HIS A 15 -22.19 -15.98 -6.25
CA HIS A 15 -20.81 -16.50 -6.16
C HIS A 15 -19.81 -15.39 -5.80
N SER A 16 -20.01 -14.16 -6.27
CA SER A 16 -19.15 -13.02 -5.90
C SER A 16 -19.28 -12.71 -4.42
N ASN A 17 -20.50 -12.70 -3.88
CA ASN A 17 -20.71 -12.46 -2.45
C ASN A 17 -20.04 -13.53 -1.58
N PHE A 18 -20.20 -14.82 -1.93
CA PHE A 18 -19.55 -15.89 -1.16
C PHE A 18 -18.02 -15.77 -1.12
N ILE A 19 -17.39 -15.38 -2.22
CA ILE A 19 -15.94 -15.15 -2.31
C ILE A 19 -15.53 -13.96 -1.44
N ILE A 20 -16.29 -12.85 -1.49
CA ILE A 20 -16.06 -11.64 -0.70
C ILE A 20 -16.07 -11.96 0.80
N TRP A 21 -17.08 -12.69 1.27
CA TRP A 21 -17.22 -13.09 2.67
C TRP A 21 -16.13 -14.07 3.10
N SER A 22 -15.80 -15.06 2.27
CA SER A 22 -14.76 -16.05 2.59
C SER A 22 -13.39 -15.41 2.81
N PHE A 23 -13.03 -14.44 1.97
CA PHE A 23 -11.76 -13.73 2.12
C PHE A 23 -11.73 -12.75 3.30
N GLY A 24 -12.85 -12.07 3.58
CA GLY A 24 -12.98 -11.24 4.79
C GLY A 24 -12.84 -12.05 6.09
N ILE A 25 -13.28 -13.33 6.06
CA ILE A 25 -13.08 -14.26 7.18
C ILE A 25 -11.61 -14.68 7.26
N ILE A 26 -10.97 -15.02 6.13
CA ILE A 26 -9.55 -15.42 6.10
C ILE A 26 -8.64 -14.28 6.59
N THR A 27 -8.89 -13.03 6.16
CA THR A 27 -8.12 -11.86 6.63
C THR A 27 -8.28 -11.66 8.14
N SER A 28 -9.52 -11.70 8.63
CA SER A 28 -9.80 -11.57 10.06
C SER A 28 -9.13 -12.68 10.88
N LEU A 29 -9.19 -13.92 10.42
CA LEU A 29 -8.58 -15.07 11.09
C LEU A 29 -7.05 -14.97 11.09
N LEU A 30 -6.46 -14.52 9.98
CA LEU A 30 -5.02 -14.37 9.83
C LEU A 30 -4.48 -13.21 10.70
N VAL A 31 -5.19 -12.08 10.77
CA VAL A 31 -4.88 -10.98 11.69
C VAL A 31 -5.02 -11.42 13.15
N LEU A 32 -6.05 -12.20 13.46
CA LEU A 32 -6.25 -12.79 14.79
C LEU A 32 -5.08 -13.71 15.18
N VAL A 33 -4.57 -14.51 14.23
CA VAL A 33 -3.37 -15.34 14.45
C VAL A 33 -2.15 -14.46 14.77
N VAL A 34 -1.89 -13.37 14.03
CA VAL A 34 -0.78 -12.45 14.34
C VAL A 34 -0.90 -11.82 15.72
N LEU A 35 -2.14 -11.52 16.14
CA LEU A 35 -2.40 -10.90 17.43
C LEU A 35 -2.25 -11.88 18.59
N VAL A 36 -2.76 -13.10 18.42
CA VAL A 36 -2.83 -14.12 19.49
C VAL A 36 -1.52 -14.87 19.68
N PHE A 37 -0.76 -15.14 18.62
CA PHE A 37 0.48 -15.91 18.76
C PHE A 37 1.63 -15.04 19.28
N PRO A 38 2.24 -15.39 20.43
CA PRO A 38 3.36 -14.66 20.98
C PRO A 38 4.62 -14.91 20.14
N THR A 39 5.36 -13.85 19.82
CA THR A 39 6.79 -13.98 19.51
C THR A 39 7.54 -14.28 20.81
N ASP A 40 8.45 -15.25 20.78
CA ASP A 40 9.08 -15.92 21.92
C ASP A 40 9.73 -15.01 23.00
N SER A 41 9.86 -13.71 22.76
CA SER A 41 10.44 -12.73 23.68
C SER A 41 9.46 -12.13 24.71
N LEU A 42 8.16 -12.44 24.65
CA LEU A 42 7.16 -12.01 25.65
C LEU A 42 6.80 -13.17 26.61
N SER A 43 7.81 -13.69 27.31
CA SER A 43 7.61 -14.55 28.49
C SER A 43 6.90 -13.83 29.66
N LEU A 44 6.64 -12.52 29.54
CA LEU A 44 5.80 -11.72 30.45
C LEU A 44 4.30 -11.73 30.08
N GLY A 45 3.92 -12.38 28.97
CA GLY A 45 2.56 -12.36 28.41
C GLY A 45 1.58 -13.41 28.96
N SER A 46 2.00 -14.35 29.82
CA SER A 46 1.09 -15.39 30.34
C SER A 46 0.01 -14.84 31.28
N GLN A 47 0.20 -13.65 31.87
CA GLN A 47 -0.76 -13.04 32.79
C GLN A 47 -1.82 -12.15 32.12
N LYS A 48 -1.58 -11.64 30.90
CA LYS A 48 -2.50 -10.71 30.22
C LYS A 48 -3.39 -11.37 29.16
N LEU A 49 -3.04 -12.59 28.75
CA LEU A 49 -3.91 -13.47 27.94
C LEU A 49 -5.20 -13.90 28.68
N SER A 50 -5.28 -13.68 30.01
CA SER A 50 -6.48 -13.97 30.83
C SER A 50 -7.38 -12.75 31.09
N GLU A 51 -6.99 -11.55 30.68
CA GLU A 51 -7.82 -10.35 30.80
C GLU A 51 -8.84 -10.31 29.64
N PRO A 52 -10.16 -10.33 29.91
CA PRO A 52 -11.18 -10.40 28.86
C PRO A 52 -11.17 -9.19 27.93
N GLU A 53 -10.69 -8.03 28.40
CA GLU A 53 -10.69 -6.78 27.64
C GLU A 53 -9.73 -6.80 26.43
N TRP A 54 -8.57 -7.44 26.54
CA TRP A 54 -7.61 -7.54 25.44
C TRP A 54 -8.06 -8.54 24.36
N LEU A 55 -8.67 -9.66 24.78
CA LEU A 55 -9.25 -10.62 23.84
C LEU A 55 -10.43 -10.01 23.08
N LEU A 56 -11.28 -9.22 23.75
CA LEU A 56 -12.41 -8.57 23.09
C LEU A 56 -11.93 -7.53 22.07
N SER A 57 -10.95 -6.73 22.44
CA SER A 57 -10.44 -5.64 21.60
C SER A 57 -9.69 -6.15 20.37
N THR A 58 -8.92 -7.24 20.50
CA THR A 58 -8.24 -7.91 19.37
C THR A 58 -9.23 -8.51 18.37
N ILE A 59 -10.30 -9.15 18.86
CA ILE A 59 -11.39 -9.67 18.02
C ILE A 59 -12.12 -8.53 17.29
N CYS A 60 -12.39 -7.40 17.97
CA CYS A 60 -13.02 -6.24 17.33
C CYS A 60 -12.16 -5.66 16.20
N VAL A 61 -10.83 -5.56 16.41
CA VAL A 61 -9.91 -5.03 15.39
C VAL A 61 -9.79 -5.98 14.20
N SER A 62 -9.76 -7.30 14.41
CA SER A 62 -9.70 -8.26 13.32
C SER A 62 -10.99 -8.23 12.47
N ILE A 63 -12.14 -8.09 13.12
CA ILE A 63 -13.45 -7.92 12.45
C ILE A 63 -13.47 -6.60 11.65
N LEU A 64 -13.01 -5.49 12.21
CA LEU A 64 -13.00 -4.19 11.54
C LEU A 64 -12.08 -4.21 10.30
N CYS A 65 -10.92 -4.86 10.42
CA CYS A 65 -10.00 -5.08 9.31
C CYS A 65 -10.64 -5.95 8.20
N GLY A 66 -11.38 -7.00 8.60
CA GLY A 66 -12.20 -7.81 7.71
C GLY A 66 -13.28 -7.01 6.98
N ILE A 67 -14.00 -6.14 7.69
CA ILE A 67 -15.04 -5.27 7.13
C ILE A 67 -14.43 -4.28 6.13
N LEU A 68 -13.29 -3.66 6.45
CA LEU A 68 -12.59 -2.76 5.52
C LEU A 68 -12.15 -3.48 4.24
N SER A 69 -11.65 -4.72 4.36
CA SER A 69 -11.30 -5.55 3.22
C SER A 69 -12.53 -5.91 2.36
N ALA A 70 -13.66 -6.21 2.99
CA ALA A 70 -14.92 -6.52 2.31
C ALA A 70 -15.54 -5.27 1.65
N ALA A 71 -15.45 -4.10 2.30
CA ALA A 71 -15.90 -2.83 1.75
C ALA A 71 -15.09 -2.40 0.52
N HIS A 72 -13.77 -2.64 0.54
CA HIS A 72 -12.94 -2.42 -0.63
C HIS A 72 -13.38 -3.32 -1.79
N LEU A 73 -13.68 -4.58 -1.51
CA LEU A 73 -14.23 -5.53 -2.48
C LEU A 73 -15.58 -5.12 -3.05
N ALA A 74 -16.46 -4.54 -2.23
CA ALA A 74 -17.75 -4.02 -2.68
C ALA A 74 -17.60 -2.80 -3.60
N SER A 75 -16.51 -2.02 -3.43
CA SER A 75 -16.23 -0.86 -4.28
C SER A 75 -15.59 -1.25 -5.62
N ASP A 76 -14.84 -2.34 -5.69
CA ASP A 76 -14.13 -2.80 -6.90
C ASP A 76 -14.94 -3.86 -7.65
N THR A 77 -15.83 -3.40 -8.54
CA THR A 77 -16.73 -4.21 -9.39
C THR A 77 -15.99 -4.88 -10.57
N SER A 78 -14.93 -5.65 -10.30
CA SER A 78 -14.26 -6.47 -11.32
C SER A 78 -14.41 -7.98 -11.04
N PRO A 79 -15.57 -8.58 -11.37
CA PRO A 79 -15.77 -10.01 -11.21
C PRO A 79 -14.99 -10.77 -12.29
N GLY A 80 -13.76 -11.19 -11.97
CA GLY A 80 -12.91 -12.00 -12.85
C GLY A 80 -11.71 -12.61 -12.11
N LEU A 81 -10.96 -13.52 -12.74
CA LEU A 81 -9.75 -14.15 -12.16
C LEU A 81 -8.68 -13.12 -11.72
N SER A 82 -8.66 -11.94 -12.34
CA SER A 82 -7.82 -10.81 -11.92
C SER A 82 -8.23 -10.24 -10.56
N GLY A 83 -9.52 -10.29 -10.21
CA GLY A 83 -10.05 -9.91 -8.90
C GLY A 83 -9.53 -10.80 -7.79
N ILE A 84 -9.52 -12.14 -7.97
CA ILE A 84 -9.02 -13.07 -6.95
C ILE A 84 -7.53 -12.87 -6.66
N ARG A 85 -6.71 -12.61 -7.70
CA ARG A 85 -5.26 -12.39 -7.57
C ARG A 85 -4.97 -11.08 -6.82
N ARG A 86 -5.63 -9.98 -7.21
CA ARG A 86 -5.53 -8.68 -6.53
C ARG A 86 -5.96 -8.76 -5.08
N LEU A 87 -6.99 -9.55 -4.81
CA LEU A 87 -7.49 -9.76 -3.47
C LEU A 87 -6.48 -10.56 -2.64
N SER A 88 -5.94 -11.68 -3.15
CA SER A 88 -4.91 -12.44 -2.45
C SER A 88 -3.66 -11.59 -2.13
N LEU A 89 -3.28 -10.66 -3.03
CA LEU A 89 -2.24 -9.67 -2.80
C LEU A 89 -2.58 -8.68 -1.69
N PHE A 90 -3.81 -8.15 -1.67
CA PHE A 90 -4.24 -7.23 -0.63
C PHE A 90 -4.16 -7.88 0.76
N VAL A 91 -4.65 -9.11 0.89
CA VAL A 91 -4.58 -9.88 2.15
C VAL A 91 -3.14 -10.14 2.57
N LEU A 92 -2.29 -10.52 1.61
CA LEU A 92 -0.87 -10.75 1.86
C LEU A 92 -0.16 -9.49 2.36
N LEU A 93 -0.42 -8.33 1.75
CA LEU A 93 0.20 -7.06 2.13
C LEU A 93 -0.33 -6.55 3.48
N LEU A 94 -1.62 -6.74 3.75
CA LEU A 94 -2.24 -6.43 5.04
C LEU A 94 -1.65 -7.30 6.16
N PHE A 95 -1.46 -8.59 5.89
CA PHE A 95 -0.76 -9.47 6.81
C PHE A 95 0.69 -9.05 7.03
N ALA A 96 1.40 -8.76 5.94
CA ALA A 96 2.80 -8.34 6.03
C ALA A 96 2.95 -7.08 6.90
N ILE A 97 2.08 -6.07 6.73
CA ILE A 97 2.16 -4.83 7.52
C ILE A 97 1.77 -5.04 8.99
N THR A 98 0.76 -5.86 9.27
CA THR A 98 0.36 -6.15 10.66
C THR A 98 1.38 -7.03 11.38
N ALA A 99 1.98 -7.99 10.67
CA ALA A 99 3.06 -8.82 11.18
C ALA A 99 4.32 -8.00 11.45
N THR A 100 4.74 -7.10 10.55
CA THR A 100 5.93 -6.26 10.80
C THR A 100 5.74 -5.34 11.99
N VAL A 101 4.59 -4.69 12.11
CA VAL A 101 4.22 -3.86 13.28
C VAL A 101 4.18 -4.68 14.57
N ARG A 102 3.74 -5.95 14.52
CA ARG A 102 3.77 -6.84 15.69
C ARG A 102 5.20 -7.25 16.07
N THR A 103 6.01 -7.63 15.10
CA THR A 103 7.39 -8.07 15.34
C THR A 103 8.31 -6.96 15.86
N SER A 104 7.95 -5.68 15.64
CA SER A 104 8.71 -4.55 16.16
C SER A 104 8.40 -4.19 17.61
N ILE A 105 7.34 -4.75 18.21
CA ILE A 105 6.99 -4.54 19.63
C ILE A 105 8.12 -4.89 20.61
N PRO A 106 8.76 -6.08 20.53
CA PRO A 106 9.82 -6.42 21.49
C PRO A 106 11.03 -5.48 21.39
N LEU A 107 11.24 -4.82 20.24
CA LEU A 107 12.28 -3.80 20.13
C LEU A 107 11.93 -2.61 21.03
N ILE A 108 10.68 -2.15 21.03
CA ILE A 108 10.20 -1.00 21.82
C ILE A 108 10.32 -1.26 23.34
N THR A 109 10.12 -2.49 23.79
CA THR A 109 10.06 -2.81 25.23
C THR A 109 11.42 -2.99 25.91
N THR A 110 12.51 -3.09 25.14
CA THR A 110 13.80 -3.54 25.68
C THR A 110 14.70 -2.39 26.16
N ASN A 111 14.52 -1.14 25.69
CA ASN A 111 15.26 0.05 26.18
C ASN A 111 14.60 1.37 25.72
N SER A 112 14.72 2.46 26.48
CA SER A 112 14.17 3.79 26.14
C SER A 112 14.68 4.34 24.79
N ASP A 113 15.90 4.01 24.40
CA ASP A 113 16.51 4.47 23.13
C ASP A 113 15.95 3.72 21.89
N THR A 114 15.10 2.72 22.08
CA THR A 114 14.61 1.84 20.99
C THR A 114 13.40 2.38 20.24
N LEU A 115 12.75 3.45 20.74
CA LEU A 115 11.69 4.15 19.99
C LEU A 115 12.22 4.72 18.67
N GLU A 116 13.47 5.18 18.68
CA GLU A 116 14.12 5.68 17.48
C GLU A 116 14.36 4.56 16.46
N ILE A 117 14.62 3.32 16.92
CA ILE A 117 14.76 2.15 16.05
C ILE A 117 13.42 1.81 15.37
N PHE A 118 12.29 2.01 16.05
CA PHE A 118 10.99 1.82 15.42
C PHE A 118 10.78 2.79 14.25
N VAL A 119 11.19 4.06 14.41
CA VAL A 119 11.12 5.06 13.32
C VAL A 119 12.03 4.68 12.15
N ALA A 120 13.07 3.87 12.36
CA ALA A 120 13.93 3.38 11.27
C ALA A 120 13.24 2.32 10.39
N LEU A 121 12.19 1.66 10.88
CA LEU A 121 11.58 0.52 10.19
C LEU A 121 10.84 0.98 8.92
N PRO A 122 11.17 0.41 7.75
CA PRO A 122 10.62 0.83 6.46
C PRO A 122 9.19 0.32 6.22
N LEU A 123 8.27 0.60 7.14
CA LEU A 123 6.84 0.29 7.04
C LEU A 123 6.14 0.98 5.85
N PRO A 124 6.51 2.22 5.45
CA PRO A 124 5.96 2.85 4.25
C PRO A 124 6.21 2.05 2.96
N ALA A 125 7.21 1.15 2.92
CA ALA A 125 7.48 0.29 1.76
C ALA A 125 6.28 -0.56 1.36
N ILE A 126 5.58 -1.14 2.34
CA ILE A 126 4.47 -2.07 2.10
C ILE A 126 3.28 -1.30 1.51
N VAL A 127 3.02 -0.10 2.03
CA VAL A 127 1.99 0.82 1.51
C VAL A 127 2.33 1.28 0.09
N LEU A 128 3.60 1.59 -0.18
CA LEU A 128 4.06 1.96 -1.51
C LEU A 128 3.79 0.84 -2.52
N VAL A 129 4.19 -0.39 -2.20
CA VAL A 129 3.96 -1.58 -3.04
C VAL A 129 2.46 -1.77 -3.28
N ALA A 130 1.66 -1.70 -2.23
CA ALA A 130 0.21 -1.83 -2.34
C ALA A 130 -0.38 -0.77 -3.27
N THR A 131 0.06 0.48 -3.14
CA THR A 131 -0.43 1.59 -3.96
C THR A 131 -0.10 1.39 -5.44
N VAL A 132 1.10 0.90 -5.74
CA VAL A 132 1.53 0.66 -7.13
C VAL A 132 0.79 -0.53 -7.75
N LEU A 133 0.59 -1.64 -7.02
CA LEU A 133 -0.02 -2.86 -7.55
C LEU A 133 -1.55 -2.82 -7.58
N LEU A 134 -2.16 -2.26 -6.54
CA LEU A 134 -3.59 -2.34 -6.27
C LEU A 134 -4.29 -0.97 -6.42
N GLY A 135 -3.55 0.11 -6.61
CA GLY A 135 -4.09 1.45 -6.83
C GLY A 135 -4.10 2.35 -5.59
N PHE A 136 -4.54 3.60 -5.78
CA PHE A 136 -4.46 4.61 -4.73
C PHE A 136 -5.39 4.37 -3.54
N ASN A 137 -6.62 3.94 -3.82
CA ASN A 137 -7.63 3.72 -2.78
C ASN A 137 -7.20 2.62 -1.79
N THR A 138 -6.53 1.56 -2.28
CA THR A 138 -5.99 0.50 -1.42
C THR A 138 -4.82 0.96 -0.58
N GLY A 139 -3.93 1.79 -1.15
CA GLY A 139 -2.83 2.41 -0.41
C GLY A 139 -3.29 3.22 0.80
N ILE A 140 -4.31 4.06 0.61
CA ILE A 140 -4.92 4.83 1.71
C ILE A 140 -5.53 3.91 2.75
N LEU A 141 -6.31 2.91 2.33
CA LEU A 141 -6.95 1.96 3.26
C LEU A 141 -5.91 1.21 4.11
N LEU A 142 -4.81 0.75 3.49
CA LEU A 142 -3.71 0.10 4.19
C LEU A 142 -2.99 1.05 5.14
N THR A 143 -2.79 2.31 4.74
CA THR A 143 -2.23 3.35 5.62
C THR A 143 -3.07 3.52 6.87
N LEU A 144 -4.37 3.77 6.72
CA LEU A 144 -5.29 3.95 7.84
C LEU A 144 -5.30 2.71 8.74
N THR A 145 -5.42 1.53 8.14
CA THR A 145 -5.42 0.25 8.86
C THR A 145 -4.14 0.08 9.67
N SER A 146 -2.96 0.34 9.08
CA SER A 146 -1.68 0.23 9.78
C SER A 146 -1.54 1.23 10.93
N ALA A 147 -2.03 2.46 10.76
CA ALA A 147 -1.94 3.49 11.79
C ALA A 147 -2.83 3.18 12.99
N PHE A 148 -4.09 2.82 12.74
CA PHE A 148 -5.01 2.40 13.81
C PHE A 148 -4.53 1.12 14.49
N PHE A 149 -4.00 0.17 13.72
CA PHE A 149 -3.42 -1.05 14.28
C PHE A 149 -2.19 -0.76 15.14
N GLY A 150 -1.30 0.14 14.72
CA GLY A 150 -0.14 0.58 15.50
C GLY A 150 -0.56 1.21 16.84
N VAL A 151 -1.56 2.09 16.83
CA VAL A 151 -2.13 2.66 18.07
C VAL A 151 -2.70 1.57 18.96
N PHE A 152 -3.53 0.69 18.40
CA PHE A 152 -4.13 -0.41 19.14
C PHE A 152 -3.10 -1.30 19.84
N VAL A 153 -2.04 -1.67 19.12
CA VAL A 153 -0.98 -2.52 19.65
C VAL A 153 -0.22 -1.81 20.77
N THR A 154 0.10 -0.53 20.59
CA THR A 154 0.96 0.23 21.50
C THR A 154 0.26 0.63 22.79
N THR A 155 -1.04 0.95 22.77
CA THR A 155 -1.82 1.28 23.98
C THR A 155 -1.95 0.12 24.96
N HIS A 156 -1.81 -1.12 24.49
CA HIS A 156 -1.89 -2.30 25.34
C HIS A 156 -0.55 -2.67 26.01
N ILE A 157 0.54 -1.97 25.66
CA ILE A 157 1.86 -2.13 26.25
C ILE A 157 1.98 -1.17 27.45
N PRO A 158 2.16 -1.67 28.69
CA PRO A 158 2.15 -0.83 29.89
C PRO A 158 3.35 0.12 30.00
N THR A 159 4.43 -0.13 29.24
CA THR A 159 5.64 0.69 29.25
C THR A 159 5.53 1.92 28.33
N VAL A 160 4.55 1.96 27.43
CA VAL A 160 4.43 2.99 26.39
C VAL A 160 3.57 4.15 26.87
N GLN A 161 4.06 5.37 26.70
CA GLN A 161 3.34 6.57 27.10
C GLN A 161 2.44 7.13 25.99
N ALA A 162 1.49 7.99 26.35
CA ALA A 162 0.55 8.58 25.39
C ALA A 162 1.24 9.38 24.27
N SER A 163 2.34 10.10 24.56
CA SER A 163 3.12 10.85 23.57
C SER A 163 3.79 9.93 22.54
N GLU A 164 4.25 8.76 22.97
CA GLU A 164 4.87 7.74 22.10
C GLU A 164 3.83 7.09 21.18
N VAL A 165 2.62 6.83 21.69
CA VAL A 165 1.49 6.36 20.87
C VAL A 165 1.17 7.37 19.76
N VAL A 166 1.15 8.67 20.09
CA VAL A 166 0.92 9.74 19.12
C VAL A 166 2.05 9.83 18.09
N LEU A 167 3.30 9.64 18.51
CA LEU A 167 4.46 9.60 17.60
C LEU A 167 4.37 8.43 16.61
N ILE A 168 4.05 7.23 17.09
CA ILE A 168 3.90 6.04 16.24
C ILE A 168 2.76 6.26 15.24
N PHE A 169 1.63 6.81 15.71
CA PHE A 169 0.51 7.14 14.84
C PHE A 169 0.87 8.17 13.76
N SER A 170 1.57 9.26 14.13
CA SER A 170 1.93 10.33 13.20
C SER A 170 2.92 9.84 12.14
N VAL A 171 3.91 9.02 12.52
CA VAL A 171 4.89 8.43 11.62
C VAL A 171 4.24 7.43 10.66
N LEU A 172 3.37 6.55 11.16
CA LEU A 172 2.67 5.57 10.31
C LEU A 172 1.72 6.24 9.32
N LEU A 173 0.93 7.23 9.77
CA LEU A 173 0.06 7.99 8.88
C LEU A 173 0.84 8.83 7.88
N GLY A 174 1.81 9.63 8.34
CA GLY A 174 2.60 10.51 7.49
C GLY A 174 3.41 9.73 6.46
N GLY A 175 4.10 8.68 6.91
CA GLY A 175 4.86 7.78 6.06
C GLY A 175 3.98 7.03 5.05
N GLY A 176 2.86 6.46 5.47
CA GLY A 176 1.96 5.72 4.56
C GLY A 176 1.25 6.62 3.55
N LEU A 177 0.78 7.80 3.96
CA LEU A 177 0.16 8.75 3.04
C LEU A 177 1.18 9.27 2.02
N SER A 178 2.36 9.67 2.48
CA SER A 178 3.43 10.12 1.58
C SER A 178 3.84 9.04 0.58
N ALA A 179 3.98 7.79 1.02
CA ALA A 179 4.22 6.64 0.14
C ALA A 179 3.11 6.46 -0.91
N SER A 180 1.84 6.62 -0.52
CA SER A 180 0.71 6.51 -1.44
C SER A 180 0.71 7.62 -2.50
N PHE A 181 1.03 8.86 -2.11
CA PHE A 181 1.15 10.00 -3.04
C PHE A 181 2.35 9.86 -3.99
N VAL A 182 3.50 9.41 -3.47
CA VAL A 182 4.69 9.16 -4.28
C VAL A 182 4.41 8.08 -5.34
N ALA A 183 3.73 7.00 -4.95
CA ALA A 183 3.37 5.91 -5.84
C ALA A 183 2.43 6.34 -6.99
N LEU A 184 1.59 7.36 -6.80
CA LEU A 184 0.74 7.92 -7.84
C LEU A 184 1.52 8.66 -8.93
N GLY A 185 2.53 9.43 -8.53
CA GLY A 185 3.28 10.31 -9.42
C GLY A 185 4.46 9.63 -10.12
N ALA A 186 4.97 8.54 -9.56
CA ALA A 186 6.15 7.86 -10.08
C ALA A 186 5.88 7.13 -11.40
N ARG A 187 6.64 7.49 -12.45
CA ARG A 187 6.58 6.82 -13.76
C ARG A 187 7.88 6.12 -14.13
N ARG A 188 8.99 6.50 -13.50
CA ARG A 188 10.32 5.92 -13.70
C ARG A 188 10.92 5.50 -12.37
N ILE A 189 11.90 4.59 -12.41
CA ILE A 189 12.64 4.17 -11.21
C ILE A 189 13.28 5.36 -10.45
N ASN A 190 13.73 6.37 -11.19
CA ASN A 190 14.30 7.58 -10.62
C ASN A 190 13.29 8.47 -9.88
N ASP A 191 12.00 8.38 -10.22
CA ASP A 191 10.94 9.12 -9.52
C ASP A 191 10.66 8.50 -8.14
N TYR A 192 10.84 7.18 -8.00
CA TYR A 192 10.76 6.52 -6.70
C TYR A 192 11.90 6.95 -5.76
N LEU A 193 13.12 7.16 -6.27
CA LEU A 193 14.24 7.68 -5.48
C LEU A 193 13.95 9.10 -4.96
N LYS A 194 13.42 9.98 -5.81
CA LYS A 194 12.99 11.33 -5.39
C LYS A 194 11.84 11.25 -4.38
N GLY A 195 10.92 10.32 -4.58
CA GLY A 195 9.84 10.03 -3.65
C GLY A 195 10.33 9.58 -2.27
N GLY A 196 11.46 8.88 -2.19
CA GLY A 196 12.08 8.47 -0.92
C GLY A 196 12.47 9.67 -0.07
N PHE A 197 12.98 10.73 -0.70
CA PHE A 197 13.28 11.98 -0.01
C PHE A 197 12.02 12.66 0.55
N THR A 198 10.92 12.65 -0.21
CA THR A 198 9.62 13.16 0.26
C THR A 198 9.10 12.38 1.47
N ILE A 199 9.21 11.04 1.45
CA ILE A 199 8.82 10.19 2.58
C ILE A 199 9.69 10.52 3.80
N SER A 200 11.02 10.63 3.64
CA SER A 200 11.93 10.99 4.72
C SER A 200 11.60 12.35 5.36
N ILE A 201 11.30 13.37 4.56
CA ILE A 201 10.91 14.69 5.07
C ILE A 201 9.62 14.59 5.89
N ILE A 202 8.61 13.87 5.40
CA ILE A 202 7.31 13.79 6.07
C ILE A 202 7.42 12.99 7.37
N VAL A 203 8.17 11.88 7.35
CA VAL A 203 8.46 11.09 8.57
C VAL A 203 9.23 11.95 9.57
N PHE A 204 10.26 12.66 9.14
CA PHE A 204 11.01 13.57 10.00
C PHE A 204 10.13 14.65 10.62
N LEU A 205 9.33 15.36 9.82
CA LEU A 205 8.43 16.41 10.32
C LEU A 205 7.39 15.83 11.29
N SER A 206 6.85 14.65 11.01
CA SER A 206 5.88 14.00 11.88
C SER A 206 6.46 13.59 13.24
N ALA A 207 7.72 13.14 13.26
CA ALA A 207 8.43 12.77 14.47
C ALA A 207 8.92 14.01 15.23
N ALA A 208 9.57 14.94 14.54
CA ALA A 208 10.14 16.18 15.10
C ALA A 208 9.07 17.07 15.76
N PHE A 209 7.83 17.04 15.27
CA PHE A 209 6.73 17.81 15.88
C PHE A 209 6.27 17.20 17.22
N ILE A 210 6.32 15.87 17.38
CA ILE A 210 5.82 15.17 18.57
C ILE A 210 6.95 14.93 19.59
N LEU A 211 8.20 14.83 19.16
CA LEU A 211 9.36 14.52 20.00
C LEU A 211 9.48 15.43 21.24
N PRO A 212 9.29 16.77 21.17
CA PRO A 212 9.38 17.64 22.33
C PRO A 212 8.28 17.40 23.39
N ALA A 213 7.18 16.74 23.01
CA ALA A 213 6.10 16.37 23.93
C ALA A 213 6.38 15.05 24.67
N THR A 214 7.49 14.37 24.37
CA THR A 214 7.92 13.18 25.10
C THR A 214 8.76 13.58 26.32
N PRO A 215 8.52 12.99 27.50
CA PRO A 215 9.21 13.40 28.72
C PRO A 215 10.69 12.99 28.79
N GLN A 216 11.17 12.21 27.82
CA GLN A 216 12.57 11.76 27.69
C GLN A 216 13.34 12.54 26.61
N TYR A 217 12.83 13.72 26.23
CA TYR A 217 13.44 14.54 25.18
C TYR A 217 14.85 15.00 25.57
N ASP A 218 15.81 14.67 24.71
CA ASP A 218 17.16 15.23 24.71
C ASP A 218 17.44 15.90 23.37
N GLU A 219 18.16 17.02 23.35
CA GLU A 219 18.47 17.76 22.13
C GLU A 219 19.31 16.92 21.14
N SER A 220 20.08 15.96 21.66
CA SER A 220 20.85 15.01 20.86
C SER A 220 19.98 14.07 20.01
N GLN A 221 18.75 13.77 20.47
CA GLN A 221 17.79 12.90 19.77
C GLN A 221 17.25 13.55 18.50
N PHE A 222 17.28 14.88 18.40
CA PHE A 222 16.83 15.58 17.19
C PHE A 222 17.71 15.28 15.97
N ILE A 223 19.02 15.11 16.17
CA ILE A 223 19.94 14.72 15.10
C ILE A 223 19.73 13.25 14.77
N PHE A 224 19.50 12.41 15.77
CA PHE A 224 19.28 10.99 15.56
C PHE A 224 17.98 10.72 14.78
N ILE A 225 16.87 11.37 15.15
CA ILE A 225 15.59 11.23 14.45
C ILE A 225 15.68 11.68 12.99
N LEU A 226 16.50 12.71 12.69
CA LEU A 226 16.78 13.14 11.33
C LEU A 226 17.44 12.03 10.52
N ILE A 227 18.52 11.46 11.05
CA ILE A 227 19.27 10.38 10.39
C ILE A 227 18.37 9.16 10.18
N VAL A 228 17.63 8.77 11.20
CA VAL A 228 16.70 7.64 11.16
C VAL A 228 15.57 7.86 10.14
N SER A 229 15.00 9.06 10.07
CA SER A 229 13.93 9.37 9.11
C SER A 229 14.43 9.35 7.67
N VAL A 230 15.67 9.80 7.44
CA VAL A 230 16.33 9.69 6.14
C VAL A 230 16.52 8.22 5.75
N ILE A 231 17.04 7.40 6.67
CA ILE A 231 17.20 5.96 6.48
C ILE A 231 15.84 5.31 6.20
N ASN A 232 14.80 5.68 6.94
CA ASN A 232 13.44 5.15 6.76
C ASN A 232 12.92 5.35 5.33
N GLY A 233 12.93 6.59 4.82
CA GLY A 233 12.38 6.89 3.50
C GLY A 233 13.20 6.30 2.35
N LEU A 234 14.53 6.27 2.48
CA LEU A 234 15.42 5.65 1.49
C LEU A 234 15.27 4.13 1.48
N LEU A 235 15.29 3.48 2.64
CA LEU A 235 15.05 2.03 2.75
C LEU A 235 13.65 1.69 2.27
N SER A 236 12.64 2.50 2.60
CA SER A 236 11.25 2.24 2.20
C SER A 236 11.07 2.23 0.70
N THR A 237 11.72 3.15 -0.01
CA THR A 237 11.64 3.20 -1.48
C THR A 237 12.49 2.13 -2.14
N SER A 238 13.69 1.86 -1.63
CA SER A 238 14.55 0.78 -2.13
C SER A 238 13.87 -0.58 -2.01
N ILE A 239 13.38 -0.91 -0.80
CA ILE A 239 12.65 -2.15 -0.52
C ILE A 239 11.33 -2.17 -1.29
N GLY A 240 10.60 -1.05 -1.34
CA GLY A 240 9.34 -0.95 -2.08
C GLY A 240 9.51 -1.27 -3.56
N VAL A 241 10.53 -0.73 -4.22
CA VAL A 241 10.85 -1.04 -5.62
C VAL A 241 11.32 -2.49 -5.78
N GLY A 242 12.11 -3.02 -4.85
CA GLY A 242 12.54 -4.42 -4.86
C GLY A 242 11.37 -5.40 -4.77
N ILE A 243 10.51 -5.24 -3.76
CA ILE A 243 9.31 -6.05 -3.56
C ILE A 243 8.37 -5.90 -4.74
N TYR A 244 8.18 -4.68 -5.26
CA TYR A 244 7.37 -4.42 -6.45
C TYR A 244 7.82 -5.28 -7.64
N ASN A 245 9.12 -5.31 -7.95
CA ASN A 245 9.66 -6.12 -9.05
C ASN A 245 9.47 -7.63 -8.83
N VAL A 246 9.66 -8.10 -7.59
CA VAL A 246 9.51 -9.51 -7.23
C VAL A 246 8.05 -9.96 -7.28
N LEU A 247 7.12 -9.15 -6.78
CA LEU A 247 5.69 -9.44 -6.75
C LEU A 247 5.03 -9.26 -8.13
N SER A 248 5.57 -8.39 -9.00
CA SER A 248 4.99 -8.21 -10.35
C SER A 248 5.00 -9.51 -11.17
N ARG A 249 6.11 -10.28 -11.12
CA ARG A 249 6.32 -11.49 -11.94
C ARG A 249 5.30 -12.61 -11.68
N PRO A 250 5.08 -13.12 -10.45
CA PRO A 250 4.11 -14.20 -10.19
C PRO A 250 2.66 -13.73 -10.30
N PHE A 251 2.39 -12.43 -10.09
CA PHE A 251 1.04 -11.89 -10.17
C PHE A 251 0.65 -11.37 -11.56
N GLY A 252 1.59 -11.33 -12.52
CA GLY A 252 1.32 -11.04 -13.94
C GLY A 252 0.50 -9.77 -14.15
N ILE A 253 0.59 -8.81 -13.22
CA ILE A 253 -0.09 -7.53 -13.29
C ILE A 253 0.87 -6.61 -14.03
N ILE A 254 0.64 -6.43 -15.33
CA ILE A 254 1.34 -5.40 -16.11
C ILE A 254 0.91 -4.06 -15.52
N THR A 255 1.80 -3.40 -14.78
CA THR A 255 1.47 -2.11 -14.17
C THR A 255 1.58 -0.99 -15.20
N ARG A 256 1.07 0.19 -14.86
CA ARG A 256 1.16 1.38 -15.73
C ARG A 256 2.60 1.71 -16.14
N VAL A 257 3.57 1.43 -15.29
CA VAL A 257 4.99 1.68 -15.58
C VAL A 257 5.47 0.77 -16.71
N GLU A 258 5.13 -0.52 -16.63
CA GLU A 258 5.51 -1.52 -17.64
C GLU A 258 4.77 -1.27 -18.97
N LEU A 259 3.50 -0.87 -18.93
CA LEU A 259 2.74 -0.41 -20.11
C LEU A 259 3.34 0.86 -20.75
N MET A 260 3.85 1.79 -19.94
CA MET A 260 4.51 3.00 -20.43
C MET A 260 5.91 2.73 -20.98
N GLU A 261 6.63 1.74 -20.46
CA GLU A 261 7.89 1.27 -21.02
C GLU A 261 7.70 0.50 -22.33
N LEU A 262 6.64 -0.32 -22.45
CA LEU A 262 6.25 -0.92 -23.74
C LEU A 262 5.76 0.11 -24.76
N ALA A 263 5.15 1.21 -24.32
CA ALA A 263 4.69 2.29 -25.19
C ALA A 263 5.81 3.26 -25.60
N GLN A 264 7.05 3.10 -25.11
CA GLN A 264 8.15 3.94 -25.56
C GLN A 264 8.51 3.61 -27.02
N PRO A 265 8.43 4.60 -27.95
CA PRO A 265 8.87 4.42 -29.32
C PRO A 265 10.40 4.28 -29.30
N GLY A 266 10.89 3.04 -29.29
CA GLY A 266 12.33 2.75 -29.16
C GLY A 266 12.68 1.32 -28.75
N THR A 267 11.70 0.45 -28.45
CA THR A 267 11.99 -0.97 -28.23
C THR A 267 12.65 -1.58 -29.47
N GLN A 268 13.64 -2.47 -29.29
CA GLN A 268 14.34 -3.13 -30.40
C GLN A 268 13.38 -3.76 -31.43
N LEU A 269 12.20 -4.19 -30.98
CA LEU A 269 11.13 -4.75 -31.80
C LEU A 269 10.50 -3.71 -32.74
N LEU A 270 10.23 -2.49 -32.28
CA LEU A 270 9.64 -1.42 -33.10
C LEU A 270 10.63 -0.93 -34.16
N ARG A 271 11.91 -0.91 -33.82
CA ARG A 271 12.99 -0.54 -34.73
C ARG A 271 13.20 -1.61 -35.81
N GLN A 272 13.10 -2.89 -35.46
CA GLN A 272 13.10 -4.00 -36.44
C GLN A 272 11.91 -3.93 -37.39
N ILE A 273 10.71 -3.65 -36.90
CA ILE A 273 9.53 -3.50 -37.77
C ILE A 273 9.67 -2.27 -38.69
N GLN A 274 10.30 -1.19 -38.22
CA GLN A 274 10.56 0.01 -39.04
C GLN A 274 11.64 -0.23 -40.11
N GLU A 275 12.63 -1.08 -39.83
CA GLU A 275 13.71 -1.45 -40.76
C GLU A 275 13.26 -2.52 -41.77
N GLU A 276 12.49 -3.53 -41.36
CA GLU A 276 12.05 -4.64 -42.22
C GLU A 276 10.75 -4.35 -42.99
N ALA A 277 9.84 -3.52 -42.47
CA ALA A 277 8.53 -3.26 -43.08
C ALA A 277 7.99 -1.83 -42.82
N PRO A 278 8.55 -0.79 -43.47
CA PRO A 278 8.20 0.61 -43.22
C PRO A 278 6.72 0.95 -43.51
N GLY A 279 6.08 0.26 -44.46
CA GLY A 279 4.66 0.45 -44.80
C GLY A 279 3.70 -0.02 -43.71
N THR A 280 3.98 -1.18 -43.08
CA THR A 280 3.15 -1.74 -42.00
C THR A 280 3.27 -0.91 -40.73
N TYR A 281 4.45 -0.35 -40.47
CA TYR A 281 4.67 0.60 -39.39
C TYR A 281 3.84 1.88 -39.58
N ALA A 282 3.89 2.50 -40.76
CA ALA A 282 3.12 3.71 -41.05
C ALA A 282 1.60 3.47 -40.93
N HIS A 283 1.11 2.32 -41.40
CA HIS A 283 -0.30 1.96 -41.28
C HIS A 283 -0.73 1.73 -39.82
N SER A 284 0.07 1.01 -39.04
CA SER A 284 -0.21 0.77 -37.62
C SER A 284 -0.20 2.05 -36.80
N LEU A 285 0.70 3.00 -37.13
CA LEU A 285 0.76 4.32 -36.51
C LEU A 285 -0.48 5.16 -36.85
N ALA A 286 -0.92 5.17 -38.11
CA ALA A 286 -2.13 5.87 -38.54
C ALA A 286 -3.40 5.32 -37.87
N VAL A 287 -3.52 4.00 -37.73
CA VAL A 287 -4.64 3.34 -37.04
C VAL A 287 -4.59 3.62 -35.54
N ALA A 288 -3.42 3.60 -34.92
CA ALA A 288 -3.24 3.92 -33.50
C ALA A 288 -3.64 5.37 -33.19
N ASP A 289 -3.29 6.33 -34.07
CA ASP A 289 -3.64 7.73 -33.88
C ASP A 289 -5.16 7.96 -34.02
N LEU A 290 -5.80 7.33 -35.01
CA LEU A 290 -7.26 7.31 -35.15
C LEU A 290 -7.95 6.71 -33.93
N ALA A 291 -7.44 5.59 -33.39
CA ALA A 291 -7.98 4.98 -32.18
C ALA A 291 -7.78 5.88 -30.95
N ALA A 292 -6.62 6.53 -30.81
CA ALA A 292 -6.35 7.45 -29.71
C ALA A 292 -7.23 8.70 -29.78
N MET A 293 -7.49 9.25 -30.97
CA MET A 293 -8.45 10.33 -31.19
C MET A 293 -9.88 9.90 -30.88
N GLY A 294 -10.29 8.71 -31.31
CA GLY A 294 -11.61 8.13 -31.00
C GLY A 294 -11.82 7.94 -29.50
N CYS A 295 -10.81 7.42 -28.79
CA CYS A 295 -10.85 7.27 -27.33
C CYS A 295 -10.90 8.63 -26.63
N ARG A 296 -10.08 9.62 -27.04
CA ARG A 296 -10.10 10.97 -26.45
C ARG A 296 -11.44 11.68 -26.64
N THR A 297 -12.04 11.57 -27.83
CA THR A 297 -13.35 12.17 -28.13
C THR A 297 -14.51 11.48 -27.42
N ASN A 298 -14.45 10.16 -27.23
CA ASN A 298 -15.46 9.43 -26.46
C ASN A 298 -15.30 9.64 -24.95
N TRP A 299 -14.05 9.79 -24.47
CA TRP A 299 -13.77 10.12 -23.08
C TRP A 299 -14.20 11.55 -22.74
N SER A 300 -13.93 12.53 -23.62
CA SER A 300 -14.41 13.91 -23.43
C SER A 300 -15.93 14.04 -23.42
N ARG A 301 -16.65 13.17 -24.16
CA ARG A 301 -18.12 13.06 -24.10
C ARG A 301 -18.65 12.41 -22.82
N ARG A 302 -17.86 11.57 -22.14
CA ARG A 302 -18.22 11.01 -20.82
C ARG A 302 -17.88 11.95 -19.65
N THR A 303 -16.96 12.90 -19.85
CA THR A 303 -16.53 13.85 -18.80
C THR A 303 -17.10 15.26 -18.95
N THR A 304 -18.10 15.49 -19.81
CA THR A 304 -18.87 16.76 -19.79
C THR A 304 -19.83 16.84 -18.60
N CYS A 305 -19.24 17.02 -17.42
CA CYS A 305 -19.71 17.82 -16.28
C CYS A 305 -18.47 18.54 -15.71
N PRO A 306 -18.60 19.80 -15.26
CA PRO A 306 -17.69 20.90 -15.61
C PRO A 306 -16.40 20.93 -14.78
N GLY A 307 -15.27 21.12 -15.47
CA GLY A 307 -13.96 21.30 -14.82
C GLY A 307 -12.85 21.30 -15.84
N ARG A 308 -12.73 22.41 -16.58
CA ARG A 308 -11.73 22.68 -17.61
C ARG A 308 -10.32 22.55 -17.03
N TRP A 309 -9.55 21.56 -17.46
CA TRP A 309 -8.10 21.51 -17.30
C TRP A 309 -7.46 21.64 -18.67
N ASP A 310 -7.32 22.89 -19.13
CA ASP A 310 -6.37 23.25 -20.19
C ASP A 310 -5.02 23.46 -19.50
N VAL A 311 -4.01 22.66 -19.86
CA VAL A 311 -2.59 22.99 -19.67
C VAL A 311 -1.77 22.26 -20.75
N PRO A 312 -0.63 22.83 -21.17
CA PRO A 312 -0.22 23.03 -22.55
C PRO A 312 0.39 21.81 -23.24
#